data_AF-A0A851J7Y5-F1
#
_entry.id   AF-A0A851J7Y5-F1
#
_cell.length_a   1.000
_cell.length_b   1.000
_cell.length_c   1.000
_cell.angle_alpha   90.00
_cell.angle_beta   90.00
_cell.angle_gamma   90.00
#
_symmetry.space_group_name_H-M   'P 1'
#
loop_
_entity.id
_entity.type
_entity.pdbx_description
1 polymer ?
#
loop_
_entity_poly.entity_id
_entity_poly.type
_entity_poly.pdbx_seq_one_letter_code
_entity_poly.pdbx_strand_id
1 'polypeptide(L)' 'FMIQTGDPMGTGRGGESIFCQLYGDQARFFEAEKVPRIKHKKMGTVSMVNNGSDQHGSQFLI' A
#
# COMPACT_ATOMS: atom_id res chain seq x y z
N PHE A 1 1.62 9.25 15.13
CA PHE A 1 2.54 9.67 14.05
C PHE A 1 3.03 8.44 13.33
N MET A 2 3.34 8.54 12.04
CA MET A 2 3.74 7.42 11.18
C MET A 2 4.78 7.91 10.17
N ILE A 3 5.54 6.99 9.59
CA ILE A 3 6.43 7.26 8.45
C ILE A 3 5.87 6.51 7.23
N GLN A 4 5.76 7.18 6.09
CA GLN A 4 5.30 6.59 4.82
C GLN A 4 6.46 6.51 3.83
N THR A 5 6.55 5.40 3.10
CA THR A 5 7.54 5.19 2.04
C THR A 5 7.01 4.22 0.98
N GLY A 6 7.84 3.86 -0.01
CA GLY A 6 7.50 2.91 -1.06
C GLY A 6 6.93 3.53 -2.34
N ASP A 7 7.00 4.85 -2.48
CA ASP A 7 6.80 5.54 -3.77
C ASP A 7 8.15 5.73 -4.45
N PRO A 8 8.45 5.05 -5.58
CA PRO A 8 9.70 5.22 -6.33
C PRO A 8 9.97 6.66 -6.77
N MET A 9 8.93 7.47 -6.94
CA MET A 9 9.05 8.88 -7.36
C MET A 9 9.14 9.85 -6.18
N GLY A 10 8.95 9.39 -4.93
CA GLY A 10 9.00 10.24 -3.74
C GLY A 10 7.92 11.32 -3.67
N THR A 11 6.85 11.21 -4.47
CA THR A 11 5.77 12.20 -4.54
C THR A 11 4.63 11.94 -3.54
N GLY A 12 4.57 10.72 -3.02
CA GLY A 12 3.44 10.18 -2.24
C GLY A 12 2.24 9.76 -3.10
N ARG A 13 2.30 9.92 -4.42
CA ARG A 13 1.22 9.62 -5.38
C ARG A 13 1.57 8.49 -6.35
N GLY A 14 2.83 8.05 -6.35
CA GLY A 14 3.31 6.98 -7.22
C GLY A 14 3.28 5.61 -6.56
N GLY A 15 3.93 4.65 -7.21
CA GLY A 15 3.94 3.27 -6.78
C GLY A 15 2.82 2.43 -7.37
N GLU A 16 3.13 1.17 -7.60
CA GLU A 16 2.26 0.18 -8.21
C GLU A 16 2.57 -1.19 -7.62
N SER A 17 1.61 -2.10 -7.71
CA SER A 17 1.81 -3.48 -7.28
C SER A 17 2.66 -4.25 -8.30
N ILE A 18 3.26 -5.37 -7.87
CA ILE A 18 3.95 -6.29 -8.78
C ILE A 18 3.01 -6.83 -9.87
N PHE A 19 1.70 -6.90 -9.60
CA PHE A 19 0.72 -7.38 -10.55
C PHE A 19 0.57 -6.45 -11.75
N CYS A 20 0.90 -5.17 -11.63
CA CYS A 20 0.96 -4.24 -12.75
C CYS A 20 1.94 -4.74 -13.82
N GLN A 21 3.11 -5.24 -13.40
CA GLN A 21 4.13 -5.75 -14.31
C GLN A 21 3.74 -7.07 -14.96
N LEU A 22 2.89 -7.86 -14.29
CA LEU A 22 2.46 -9.18 -14.78
C LEU A 22 1.22 -9.10 -15.68
N TYR A 23 0.30 -8.18 -15.38
CA TYR A 23 -1.04 -8.14 -15.99
C TYR A 23 -1.41 -6.77 -16.56
N GLY A 24 -0.50 -5.78 -16.53
CA GLY A 24 -0.71 -4.43 -17.04
C GLY A 24 -1.46 -3.51 -16.07
N ASP A 25 -1.78 -2.30 -16.54
CA ASP A 25 -2.33 -1.18 -15.74
C ASP A 25 -3.61 -1.51 -14.96
N GLN A 26 -4.41 -2.45 -15.46
CA GLN A 26 -5.61 -2.95 -14.77
C GLN A 26 -5.31 -3.60 -13.41
N ALA A 27 -4.10 -4.10 -13.21
CA ALA A 27 -3.62 -4.71 -11.98
C ALA A 27 -2.63 -3.80 -11.24
N ARG A 28 -2.66 -2.49 -11.52
CA ARG A 28 -1.83 -1.49 -10.85
C ARG A 28 -1.97 -1.52 -9.33
N PHE A 29 -3.17 -1.81 -8.85
CA PHE A 29 -3.44 -2.00 -7.43
C PHE A 29 -4.11 -3.35 -7.16
N PHE A 30 -4.04 -3.80 -5.91
CA PHE A 30 -4.72 -4.98 -5.40
C PHE A 30 -5.60 -4.64 -4.20
N GLU A 31 -6.56 -5.50 -3.89
CA GLU A 31 -7.52 -5.27 -2.81
C GLU A 31 -6.87 -5.39 -1.42
N ALA A 32 -7.36 -4.59 -0.47
CA ALA A 32 -6.91 -4.64 0.91
C ALA A 32 -7.33 -5.93 1.63
N GLU A 33 -6.36 -6.62 2.22
CA GLU A 33 -6.63 -7.71 3.15
C GLU A 33 -7.00 -7.16 4.54
N LYS A 34 -8.20 -7.51 5.03
CA LYS A 34 -8.77 -6.96 6.27
C LYS A 34 -8.98 -8.00 7.38
N VAL A 35 -8.69 -9.27 7.09
CA VAL A 35 -9.00 -10.40 7.96
C VAL A 35 -7.71 -11.21 8.20
N PRO A 36 -7.31 -11.44 9.47
CA PRO A 36 -7.95 -10.94 10.69
C PRO A 36 -7.80 -9.41 10.85
N ARG A 37 -8.70 -8.80 11.63
CA ARG A 37 -8.66 -7.34 11.86
C ARG A 37 -7.50 -6.97 12.79
N ILE A 38 -6.41 -6.50 12.22
CA ILE A 38 -5.22 -6.03 12.95
C ILE A 38 -5.37 -4.51 13.20
N LYS A 39 -5.08 -4.05 14.42
CA LYS A 39 -5.11 -2.63 14.79
C LYS A 39 -3.70 -2.12 15.04
N HIS A 40 -3.39 -0.89 14.64
CA HIS A 40 -2.11 -0.20 14.92
C HIS A 40 -2.02 0.22 16.39
N LYS A 41 -1.89 -0.77 17.29
CA LYS A 41 -1.80 -0.55 18.74
C LYS A 41 -0.36 -0.40 19.24
N LYS A 42 0.62 -0.88 18.47
CA LYS A 42 2.04 -0.91 18.85
C LYS A 42 2.86 -0.14 17.83
N MET A 43 3.88 0.57 18.30
CA MET A 43 4.88 1.19 17.41
C MET A 43 5.58 0.13 16.57
N GLY A 44 5.90 0.46 15.32
CA GLY A 44 6.50 -0.48 14.38
C GLY A 44 5.50 -1.41 13.69
N THR A 45 4.19 -1.13 13.80
CA THR A 45 3.18 -1.90 13.06
C THR A 45 3.20 -1.45 11.60
N VAL A 46 3.48 -2.36 10.68
CA VAL A 46 3.52 -2.06 9.25
C VAL A 46 2.15 -2.29 8.62
N SER A 47 1.70 -1.37 7.77
CA SER A 47 0.52 -1.57 6.91
C SER A 47 0.69 -0.92 5.55
N MET A 48 -0.08 -1.36 4.57
CA MET A 48 -0.11 -0.73 3.25
C MET A 48 -0.83 0.62 3.30
N VAL A 49 -0.41 1.53 2.42
CA VAL A 49 -1.12 2.79 2.18
C VAL A 49 -2.33 2.52 1.30
N ASN A 50 -3.47 3.09 1.69
CA ASN A 50 -4.70 3.05 0.91
C ASN A 50 -4.62 4.12 -0.19
N ASN A 51 -4.63 3.70 -1.45
CA ASN A 51 -4.58 4.57 -2.63
C ASN A 51 -5.98 4.96 -3.14
N GLY A 52 -7.00 4.82 -2.28
CA GLY A 52 -8.41 4.98 -2.62
C GLY A 52 -9.08 3.62 -2.80
N SER A 53 -10.39 3.56 -2.54
CA SER A 53 -11.23 2.37 -2.76
C SER A 53 -10.71 1.07 -2.12
N ASP A 54 -9.99 1.17 -1.00
CA ASP A 54 -9.35 0.02 -0.33
C ASP A 54 -8.38 -0.75 -1.23
N GLN A 55 -7.63 -0.01 -2.05
CA GLN A 55 -6.62 -0.56 -2.94
C GLN A 55 -5.20 -0.21 -2.49
N HIS A 56 -4.32 -1.20 -2.62
CA HIS A 56 -2.92 -1.12 -2.23
C HIS A 56 -1.99 -1.22 -3.45
N GLY A 57 -0.86 -0.52 -3.35
CA GLY A 57 0.24 -0.56 -4.33
C GLY A 57 1.54 -0.95 -3.63
N SER A 58 2.62 -0.22 -3.90
CA SER A 58 3.92 -0.43 -3.27
C SER A 58 4.15 0.38 -2.00
N GLN A 59 3.30 1.37 -1.71
CA GLN A 59 3.48 2.26 -0.57
C GLN A 59 2.99 1.63 0.73
N PHE A 60 3.74 1.84 1.81
CA PHE A 60 3.42 1.34 3.16
C PHE A 60 3.82 2.37 4.24
N LEU A 61 3.29 2.17 5.44
CA LEU A 61 3.52 2.99 6.62
C LEU A 61 3.99 2.15 7.81
N ILE A 62 4.68 2.81 8.74
CA ILE A 62 5.18 2.26 10.02
C ILE A 62 4.78 3.18 11.18
#